data_AF-B0CNV8-F1
#
_entry.id   AF-B0CNV8-F1
#
_cell.length_a   1.000
_cell.length_b   1.000
_cell.length_c   1.000
_cell.angle_alpha   90.00
_cell.angle_beta   90.00
_cell.angle_gamma   90.00
#
_symmetry.space_group_name_H-M   'P 1'
#
loop_
_entity.id
_entity.type
_entity.pdbx_description
1 polymer ?
#
loop_
_entity_poly.entity_id
_entity_poly.type
_entity_poly.pdbx_seq_one_letter_code
_entity_poly.pdbx_strand_id
1 'polypeptide(L)'
;MSALATVEPTSAKAPVLTAGDISPGVMMDFENAALDFFISKSVPADKHVTMIIPGIKDLQIRDWISADRARIIILPFSDFMKEMRVNYLQQDWEDQIRNKILTSMLASSKTSFWNWSQQLLKLNCLLCGTSSEFDDAALRNHLEAHLDEELRNCLKHNETQKDKVLKTWINSVHLLDEARAVETKRQRELIEETIDRQAKHQNTKTETLRGPSRRGNTTPTNTTTSSASSYVKLPPLSDTERTLLNEHDGCTKCCRFFVDHRSQNCPDGFPSGKGYKTLTMTDS
;
A
#
# COMPACT_ATOMS: atom_id res chain seq x y z
N MET A 1 35.78 7.79 3.91
CA MET A 1 34.53 8.01 3.18
C MET A 1 34.37 9.51 3.04
N SER A 2 34.44 10.01 1.81
CA SER A 2 34.18 11.42 1.53
C SER A 2 32.68 11.69 1.67
N ALA A 3 32.30 12.89 2.11
CA ALA A 3 30.90 13.26 2.26
C ALA A 3 30.28 13.58 0.89
N LEU A 4 29.02 13.24 0.65
CA LEU A 4 28.33 13.64 -0.58
C LEU A 4 28.17 15.17 -0.59
N ALA A 5 28.51 15.79 -1.72
CA ALA A 5 28.28 17.22 -1.91
C ALA A 5 26.78 17.55 -1.91
N THR A 6 26.46 18.79 -1.57
CA THR A 6 25.09 19.32 -1.52
C THR A 6 25.03 20.68 -2.20
N VAL A 7 23.84 21.03 -2.68
CA VAL A 7 23.56 22.34 -3.27
C VAL A 7 22.66 23.12 -2.33
N GLU A 8 23.03 24.35 -2.01
CA GLU A 8 22.17 25.29 -1.31
C GLU A 8 21.47 26.20 -2.35
N PRO A 9 20.23 25.90 -2.76
CA PRO A 9 19.52 26.70 -3.73
C PRO A 9 19.02 28.00 -3.08
N THR A 10 19.33 29.13 -3.70
CA THR A 10 18.66 30.38 -3.38
C THR A 10 18.50 31.19 -4.65
N SER A 11 17.29 31.64 -4.97
CA SER A 11 17.05 32.48 -6.15
C SER A 11 17.65 33.89 -5.99
N ALA A 12 18.06 34.27 -4.78
CA ALA A 12 18.57 35.59 -4.44
C ALA A 12 20.09 35.75 -4.60
N LYS A 13 20.86 34.66 -4.56
CA LYS A 13 22.33 34.60 -4.62
C LYS A 13 22.75 33.43 -5.50
N ALA A 14 23.99 33.41 -5.98
CA ALA A 14 24.49 32.28 -6.73
C ALA A 14 24.39 30.98 -5.89
N PRO A 15 24.02 29.84 -6.51
CA PRO A 15 23.93 28.57 -5.81
C PRO A 15 25.29 28.18 -5.23
N VAL A 16 25.28 27.57 -4.04
CA VAL A 16 26.50 27.07 -3.40
C VAL A 16 26.58 25.57 -3.58
N LEU A 17 27.64 25.10 -4.24
CA LEU A 17 28.00 23.68 -4.31
C LEU A 17 29.04 23.42 -3.22
N THR A 18 28.67 22.66 -2.19
CA THR A 18 29.57 22.31 -1.10
C THR A 18 30.65 21.32 -1.56
N ALA A 19 31.75 21.22 -0.81
CA ALA A 19 32.81 20.25 -1.10
C ALA A 19 32.35 18.83 -0.79
N GLY A 20 32.76 17.85 -1.61
CA GLY A 20 32.39 16.45 -1.43
C GLY A 20 32.24 15.68 -2.73
N ASP A 21 31.81 14.43 -2.62
CA ASP A 21 31.59 13.56 -3.78
C ASP A 21 30.41 14.06 -4.61
N ILE A 22 30.63 14.22 -5.92
CA ILE A 22 29.62 14.78 -6.83
C ILE A 22 28.92 13.65 -7.56
N SER A 23 27.63 13.50 -7.29
CA SER A 23 26.77 12.57 -8.02
C SER A 23 26.09 13.27 -9.20
N PRO A 24 25.56 12.53 -10.20
CA PRO A 24 24.76 13.12 -11.27
C PRO A 24 23.58 13.94 -10.74
N GLY A 25 22.96 13.51 -9.64
CA GLY A 25 21.88 14.24 -8.97
C GLY A 25 22.33 15.59 -8.44
N VAL A 26 23.48 15.64 -7.75
CA VAL A 26 24.06 16.89 -7.24
C VAL A 26 24.40 17.84 -8.39
N MET A 27 24.93 17.31 -9.49
CA MET A 27 25.25 18.11 -10.68
C MET A 27 24.00 18.72 -11.32
N MET A 28 22.92 17.94 -11.44
CA MET A 28 21.62 18.40 -11.93
C MET A 28 21.00 19.44 -11.00
N ASP A 29 21.06 19.23 -9.68
CA ASP A 29 20.55 20.20 -8.70
C ASP A 29 21.31 21.54 -8.78
N PHE A 30 22.63 21.50 -8.96
CA PHE A 30 23.45 22.72 -9.12
C PHE A 30 23.11 23.46 -10.41
N GLU A 31 22.96 22.73 -11.52
CA GLU A 31 22.58 23.30 -12.81
C GLU A 31 21.20 23.97 -12.77
N ASN A 32 20.21 23.28 -12.21
CA ASN A 32 18.86 23.83 -12.05
C ASN A 32 18.86 25.09 -11.17
N ALA A 33 19.56 25.05 -10.04
CA ALA A 33 19.67 26.20 -9.15
C ALA A 33 20.40 27.38 -9.80
N ALA A 34 21.39 27.12 -10.68
CA ALA A 34 22.07 28.15 -11.45
C ALA A 34 21.14 28.78 -12.49
N LEU A 35 20.37 27.98 -13.23
CA LEU A 35 19.38 28.44 -14.19
C LEU A 35 18.31 29.32 -13.51
N ASP A 36 17.77 28.88 -12.38
CA ASP A 36 16.81 29.65 -11.60
C ASP A 36 17.39 30.99 -11.13
N PHE A 37 18.64 30.99 -10.67
CA PHE A 37 19.36 32.21 -10.31
C PHE A 37 19.54 33.15 -11.51
N PHE A 38 19.92 32.63 -12.69
CA PHE A 38 20.09 33.43 -13.89
C PHE A 38 18.79 34.09 -14.35
N ILE A 39 17.68 33.36 -14.29
CA ILE A 39 16.35 33.89 -14.62
C ILE A 39 15.94 34.96 -13.59
N SER A 40 16.02 34.62 -12.30
CA SER A 40 15.66 35.51 -11.18
C SER A 40 16.42 36.83 -11.20
N LYS A 41 17.72 36.79 -11.56
CA LYS A 41 18.58 37.97 -11.60
C LYS A 41 18.75 38.58 -13.00
N SER A 42 18.10 38.02 -14.01
CA SER A 42 18.24 38.44 -15.41
C SER A 42 19.72 38.53 -15.83
N VAL A 43 20.50 37.51 -15.48
CA VAL A 43 21.95 37.48 -15.75
C VAL A 43 22.19 37.31 -17.25
N PRO A 44 23.02 38.16 -17.88
CA PRO A 44 23.42 37.99 -19.27
C PRO A 44 24.12 36.64 -19.52
N ALA A 45 23.87 36.02 -20.66
CA ALA A 45 24.39 34.68 -20.99
C ALA A 45 25.93 34.59 -20.94
N ASP A 46 26.62 35.65 -21.36
CA ASP A 46 28.09 35.76 -21.31
C ASP A 46 28.65 35.92 -19.88
N LYS A 47 27.78 36.12 -18.89
CA LYS A 47 28.13 36.25 -17.47
C LYS A 47 27.71 35.06 -16.62
N HIS A 48 26.96 34.10 -17.17
CA HIS A 48 26.43 32.95 -16.42
C HIS A 48 27.52 32.22 -15.62
N VAL A 49 28.56 31.72 -16.30
CA VAL A 49 29.64 30.96 -15.66
C VAL A 49 30.41 31.83 -14.66
N THR A 50 30.74 33.07 -15.03
CA THR A 50 31.46 34.00 -14.13
C THR A 50 30.71 34.24 -12.82
N MET A 51 29.38 34.31 -12.85
CA MET A 51 28.56 34.59 -11.66
C MET A 51 28.44 33.41 -10.69
N ILE A 52 28.56 32.16 -11.17
CA ILE A 52 28.40 30.97 -10.32
C ILE A 52 29.70 30.42 -9.75
N ILE A 53 30.85 30.70 -10.37
CA ILE A 53 32.16 30.23 -9.90
C ILE A 53 32.40 30.49 -8.40
N PRO A 54 32.07 31.68 -7.84
CA PRO A 54 32.24 31.92 -6.40
C PRO A 54 31.43 30.98 -5.49
N GLY A 55 30.33 30.41 -6.02
CA GLY A 55 29.47 29.45 -5.34
C GLY A 55 30.04 28.04 -5.24
N ILE A 56 31.00 27.69 -6.09
CA ILE A 56 31.65 26.36 -6.07
C ILE A 56 32.68 26.32 -4.95
N LYS A 57 32.49 25.42 -3.96
CA LYS A 57 33.36 25.30 -2.78
C LYS A 57 34.30 24.11 -2.83
N ASP A 58 34.04 23.13 -3.68
CA ASP A 58 34.93 21.99 -3.89
C ASP A 58 36.30 22.45 -4.40
N LEU A 59 37.37 22.00 -3.73
CA LEU A 59 38.73 22.43 -4.04
C LEU A 59 39.20 21.91 -5.40
N GLN A 60 38.85 20.68 -5.76
CA GLN A 60 39.32 20.09 -7.01
C GLN A 60 38.71 20.81 -8.22
N ILE A 61 37.43 21.17 -8.13
CA ILE A 61 36.77 21.97 -9.17
C ILE A 61 37.38 23.38 -9.23
N ARG A 62 37.64 24.01 -8.08
CA ARG A 62 38.23 25.34 -8.03
C ARG A 62 39.65 25.39 -8.60
N ASP A 63 40.44 24.35 -8.38
CA ASP A 63 41.80 24.24 -8.90
C ASP A 63 41.79 24.09 -10.42
N TRP A 64 40.90 23.25 -10.97
CA TRP A 64 40.65 23.16 -12.42
C TRP A 64 40.21 24.49 -13.03
N ILE A 65 39.23 25.16 -12.39
CA ILE A 65 38.78 26.49 -12.81
C ILE A 65 39.93 27.49 -12.79
N SER A 66 40.80 27.42 -11.78
CA SER A 66 41.92 28.37 -11.63
C SER A 66 43.02 28.12 -12.66
N ALA A 67 43.30 26.85 -12.98
CA ALA A 67 44.31 26.46 -13.96
C ALA A 67 44.01 26.98 -15.38
N ASP A 68 42.73 27.08 -15.76
CA ASP A 68 42.30 27.51 -17.09
C ASP A 68 41.19 28.57 -17.05
N ARG A 69 41.33 29.51 -16.11
CA ARG A 69 40.27 30.48 -15.79
C ARG A 69 39.84 31.31 -16.99
N ALA A 70 40.79 31.76 -17.80
CA ALA A 70 40.52 32.64 -18.94
C ALA A 70 39.61 31.96 -19.98
N ARG A 71 39.80 30.66 -20.23
CA ARG A 71 38.93 29.88 -21.11
C ARG A 71 37.60 29.55 -20.45
N ILE A 72 37.62 29.14 -19.18
CA ILE A 72 36.42 28.67 -18.48
C ILE A 72 35.37 29.77 -18.31
N ILE A 73 35.77 31.00 -17.97
CA ILE A 73 34.81 32.08 -17.70
C ILE A 73 34.02 32.55 -18.93
N ILE A 74 34.53 32.29 -20.13
CA ILE A 74 33.89 32.68 -21.40
C ILE A 74 33.04 31.56 -22.02
N LEU A 75 33.06 30.36 -21.44
CA LEU A 75 32.26 29.25 -21.96
C LEU A 75 30.75 29.58 -21.84
N PRO A 76 29.95 29.17 -22.84
CA PRO A 76 28.52 29.02 -22.64
C PRO A 76 28.25 28.12 -21.44
N PHE A 77 27.24 28.44 -20.64
CA PHE A 77 26.94 27.68 -19.42
C PHE A 77 26.73 26.17 -19.68
N SER A 78 26.09 25.82 -20.80
CA SER A 78 25.91 24.42 -21.21
C SER A 78 27.23 23.68 -21.43
N ASP A 79 28.23 24.35 -22.00
CA ASP A 79 29.53 23.73 -22.30
C ASP A 79 30.40 23.64 -21.04
N PHE A 80 30.32 24.64 -20.16
CA PHE A 80 30.88 24.54 -18.81
C PHE A 80 30.33 23.33 -18.05
N MET A 81 29.01 23.11 -18.05
CA MET A 81 28.40 21.96 -17.38
C MET A 81 28.79 20.62 -18.02
N LYS A 82 28.95 20.56 -19.36
CA LYS A 82 29.48 19.37 -20.03
C LYS A 82 30.90 19.04 -19.57
N GLU A 83 31.81 20.02 -19.57
CA GLU A 83 33.19 19.81 -19.09
C GLU A 83 33.23 19.40 -17.61
N MET A 84 32.41 20.05 -16.78
CA MET A 84 32.32 19.73 -15.36
C MET A 84 31.81 18.29 -15.12
N ARG A 85 30.83 17.81 -15.90
CA ARG A 85 30.36 16.41 -15.85
C ARG A 85 31.46 15.43 -16.24
N VAL A 86 32.17 15.69 -17.34
CA VAL A 86 33.25 14.81 -17.83
C VAL A 86 34.39 14.70 -16.81
N ASN A 87 34.72 15.79 -16.12
CA ASN A 87 35.86 15.82 -15.20
C ASN A 87 35.55 15.24 -13.81
N TYR A 88 34.31 15.36 -13.32
CA TYR A 88 33.99 15.09 -11.92
C TYR A 88 32.93 14.02 -11.68
N LEU A 89 32.25 13.52 -12.71
CA LEU A 89 31.43 12.31 -12.60
C LEU A 89 32.28 11.07 -12.91
N GLN A 90 31.89 9.93 -12.33
CA GLN A 90 32.51 8.64 -12.64
C GLN A 90 32.31 8.31 -14.12
N GLN A 91 33.32 7.76 -14.82
CA GLN A 91 33.28 7.56 -16.28
C GLN A 91 32.05 6.74 -16.76
N ASP A 92 31.58 5.79 -15.95
CA ASP A 92 30.47 4.89 -16.22
C ASP A 92 29.14 5.36 -15.60
N TRP A 93 29.04 6.63 -15.17
CA TRP A 93 27.84 7.13 -14.49
C TRP A 93 26.57 7.00 -15.34
N GLU A 94 26.66 7.23 -16.65
CA GLU A 94 25.53 7.07 -17.59
C GLU A 94 25.06 5.62 -17.60
N ASP A 95 25.98 4.67 -17.74
CA ASP A 95 25.70 3.24 -17.74
C ASP A 95 25.10 2.79 -16.41
N GLN A 96 25.60 3.31 -15.29
CA GLN A 96 25.04 3.01 -13.96
C GLN A 96 23.59 3.47 -13.83
N ILE A 97 23.26 4.69 -14.28
CA ILE A 97 21.88 5.20 -14.24
C ILE A 97 20.99 4.43 -15.21
N ARG A 98 21.47 4.19 -16.43
CA ARG A 98 20.77 3.39 -17.45
C ARG A 98 20.47 1.99 -16.95
N ASN A 99 21.44 1.30 -16.35
CA ASN A 99 21.24 -0.01 -15.75
C ASN A 99 20.22 0.03 -14.62
N LYS A 100 20.28 1.05 -13.74
CA LYS A 100 19.26 1.23 -12.68
C LYS A 100 17.86 1.35 -13.25
N ILE A 101 17.66 2.07 -14.37
CA ILE A 101 16.38 2.13 -15.06
C ILE A 101 16.00 0.74 -15.59
N LEU A 102 16.87 0.11 -16.38
CA LEU A 102 16.59 -1.16 -17.07
C LEU A 102 16.33 -2.34 -16.13
N THR A 103 16.92 -2.35 -14.94
CA THR A 103 16.70 -3.41 -13.94
C THR A 103 15.55 -3.12 -12.99
N SER A 104 14.95 -1.93 -13.07
CA SER A 104 13.87 -1.53 -12.18
C SER A 104 12.57 -2.22 -12.58
N MET A 105 11.85 -2.76 -11.61
CA MET A 105 10.58 -3.45 -11.83
C MET A 105 9.58 -3.05 -10.76
N LEU A 106 8.29 -3.09 -11.10
CA LEU A 106 7.23 -2.86 -10.12
C LEU A 106 7.18 -4.05 -9.16
N ALA A 107 7.70 -3.86 -7.95
CA ALA A 107 7.65 -4.87 -6.92
C ALA A 107 6.21 -5.04 -6.40
N SER A 108 5.64 -6.24 -6.52
CA SER A 108 4.22 -6.55 -6.29
C SER A 108 3.67 -6.27 -4.89
N SER A 109 4.48 -5.83 -3.92
CA SER A 109 4.05 -5.72 -2.51
C SER A 109 4.41 -4.43 -1.77
N LYS A 110 5.23 -3.53 -2.33
CA LYS A 110 5.81 -2.42 -1.54
C LYS A 110 5.79 -1.05 -2.20
N THR A 111 5.59 -0.94 -3.50
CA THR A 111 5.72 0.34 -4.20
C THR A 111 4.52 0.51 -5.13
N SER A 112 3.81 1.63 -5.01
CA SER A 112 2.77 1.98 -5.97
C SER A 112 3.39 2.21 -7.34
N PHE A 113 2.61 1.95 -8.39
CA PHE A 113 3.02 2.24 -9.76
C PHE A 113 3.47 3.69 -9.91
N TRP A 114 2.74 4.63 -9.29
CA TRP A 114 3.08 6.05 -9.34
C TRP A 114 4.50 6.32 -8.82
N ASN A 115 4.81 5.91 -7.58
CA ASN A 115 6.12 6.18 -6.99
C ASN A 115 7.25 5.54 -7.79
N TRP A 116 7.04 4.31 -8.29
CA TRP A 116 7.99 3.64 -9.16
C TRP A 116 8.21 4.40 -10.47
N SER A 117 7.13 4.76 -11.17
CA SER A 117 7.21 5.52 -12.44
C SER A 117 7.91 6.88 -12.25
N GLN A 118 7.61 7.62 -11.19
CA GLN A 118 8.27 8.89 -10.88
C GLN A 118 9.76 8.71 -10.58
N GLN A 119 10.15 7.62 -9.92
CA GLN A 119 11.56 7.30 -9.68
C GLN A 119 12.31 7.02 -11.00
N LEU A 120 11.67 6.33 -11.96
CA LEU A 120 12.25 6.10 -13.29
C LEU A 120 12.40 7.41 -14.08
N LEU A 121 11.36 8.26 -14.07
CA LEU A 121 11.42 9.57 -14.71
C LEU A 121 12.54 10.42 -14.10
N LYS A 122 12.66 10.43 -12.77
CA LYS A 122 13.75 11.12 -12.06
C LYS A 122 15.14 10.62 -12.48
N LEU A 123 15.32 9.31 -12.65
CA LEU A 123 16.58 8.75 -13.14
C LEU A 123 16.83 9.16 -14.59
N ASN A 124 15.82 9.15 -15.45
CA ASN A 124 15.98 9.57 -16.85
C ASN A 124 16.31 11.06 -16.98
N CYS A 125 15.80 11.92 -16.10
CA CYS A 125 16.20 13.34 -16.05
C CYS A 125 17.72 13.51 -15.85
N LEU A 126 18.38 12.60 -15.13
CA LEU A 126 19.84 12.63 -14.96
C LEU A 126 20.60 12.34 -16.26
N LEU A 127 19.96 11.65 -17.21
CA LEU A 127 20.52 11.32 -18.53
C LEU A 127 20.18 12.38 -19.59
N CYS A 128 19.41 13.42 -19.24
CA CYS A 128 18.97 14.43 -20.20
C CYS A 128 20.15 15.06 -20.95
N GLY A 129 20.07 15.07 -22.29
CA GLY A 129 21.12 15.62 -23.16
C GLY A 129 22.33 14.70 -23.37
N THR A 130 22.25 13.45 -22.91
CA THR A 130 23.20 12.37 -23.24
C THR A 130 22.63 11.47 -24.34
N SER A 131 23.47 10.64 -24.97
CA SER A 131 22.99 9.59 -25.89
C SER A 131 22.26 8.44 -25.18
N SER A 132 22.34 8.40 -23.84
CA SER A 132 21.80 7.33 -23.00
C SER A 132 20.36 7.60 -22.54
N GLU A 133 19.84 8.80 -22.81
CA GLU A 133 18.47 9.24 -22.50
C GLU A 133 17.42 8.33 -23.14
N PHE A 134 16.38 7.99 -22.38
CA PHE A 134 15.23 7.26 -22.89
C PHE A 134 14.19 8.25 -23.40
N ASP A 135 13.72 8.04 -24.63
CA ASP A 135 12.56 8.75 -25.14
C ASP A 135 11.26 8.24 -24.48
N ASP A 136 10.17 8.99 -24.71
CA ASP A 136 8.87 8.67 -24.15
C ASP A 136 8.38 7.26 -24.52
N ALA A 137 8.70 6.80 -25.72
CA ALA A 137 8.31 5.47 -26.20
C ALA A 137 9.09 4.36 -25.48
N ALA A 138 10.40 4.52 -25.32
CA ALA A 138 11.26 3.59 -24.60
C ALA A 138 10.89 3.52 -23.12
N LEU A 139 10.62 4.66 -22.48
CA LEU A 139 10.14 4.71 -21.09
C LEU A 139 8.80 3.99 -20.94
N ARG A 140 7.85 4.26 -21.85
CA ARG A 140 6.55 3.60 -21.83
C ARG A 140 6.70 2.07 -21.97
N ASN A 141 7.45 1.63 -22.98
CA ASN A 141 7.68 0.21 -23.24
C ASN A 141 8.33 -0.48 -22.04
N HIS A 142 9.30 0.19 -21.40
CA HIS A 142 9.95 -0.33 -20.20
C HIS A 142 8.96 -0.44 -19.03
N LEU A 143 8.17 0.61 -18.77
CA LEU A 143 7.15 0.61 -17.72
C LEU A 143 6.13 -0.51 -17.94
N GLU A 144 5.59 -0.65 -19.16
CA GLU A 144 4.60 -1.67 -19.52
C GLU A 144 5.15 -3.10 -19.38
N ALA A 145 6.40 -3.33 -19.80
CA ALA A 145 7.05 -4.63 -19.70
C ALA A 145 7.28 -5.08 -18.24
N HIS A 146 7.57 -4.15 -17.33
CA HIS A 146 7.94 -4.47 -15.94
C HIS A 146 6.83 -4.19 -14.91
N LEU A 147 5.58 -4.08 -15.36
CA LEU A 147 4.42 -4.16 -14.48
C LEU A 147 4.31 -5.53 -13.83
N ASP A 148 3.74 -5.57 -12.63
CA ASP A 148 3.33 -6.82 -12.00
C ASP A 148 2.15 -7.45 -12.77
N GLU A 149 1.97 -8.78 -12.64
CA GLU A 149 0.97 -9.52 -13.43
C GLU A 149 -0.46 -9.05 -13.19
N GLU A 150 -0.81 -8.65 -11.97
CA GLU A 150 -2.16 -8.22 -11.63
C GLU A 150 -2.50 -6.90 -12.34
N LEU A 151 -1.61 -5.91 -12.25
CA LEU A 151 -1.80 -4.61 -12.92
C LEU A 151 -1.78 -4.76 -14.44
N ARG A 152 -0.91 -5.64 -14.97
CA ARG A 152 -0.86 -5.97 -16.39
C ARG A 152 -2.19 -6.56 -16.87
N ASN A 153 -2.82 -7.42 -16.09
CA ASN A 153 -4.13 -7.97 -16.42
C ASN A 153 -5.23 -6.91 -16.40
N CYS A 154 -5.23 -6.00 -15.41
CA CYS A 154 -6.14 -4.85 -15.38
C CYS A 154 -6.01 -3.99 -16.65
N LEU A 155 -4.78 -3.75 -17.11
CA LEU A 155 -4.54 -2.95 -18.33
C LEU A 155 -5.02 -3.61 -19.61
N LYS A 156 -4.86 -4.93 -19.77
CA LYS A 156 -5.36 -5.66 -20.96
C LYS A 156 -6.87 -5.52 -21.15
N HIS A 157 -7.61 -5.35 -20.05
CA HIS A 157 -9.06 -5.19 -20.06
C HIS A 157 -9.50 -3.72 -20.11
N ASN A 158 -8.57 -2.77 -20.22
CA ASN A 158 -8.85 -1.34 -20.26
C ASN A 158 -8.36 -0.70 -21.56
N GLU A 159 -9.07 0.33 -22.03
CA GLU A 159 -8.67 1.09 -23.22
C GLU A 159 -7.41 1.94 -23.03
N THR A 160 -6.97 2.15 -21.78
CA THR A 160 -5.72 2.83 -21.38
C THR A 160 -4.49 2.36 -22.16
N GLN A 161 -4.46 1.10 -22.63
CA GLN A 161 -3.36 0.59 -23.45
C GLN A 161 -3.14 1.39 -24.77
N LYS A 162 -4.18 2.03 -25.30
CA LYS A 162 -4.11 2.74 -26.59
C LYS A 162 -3.46 4.12 -26.48
N ASP A 163 -3.27 4.65 -25.28
CA ASP A 163 -2.70 5.98 -25.07
C ASP A 163 -1.24 6.04 -25.52
N LYS A 164 -0.96 6.87 -26.54
CA LYS A 164 0.40 7.03 -27.09
C LYS A 164 1.23 8.07 -26.34
N VAL A 165 0.58 8.97 -25.60
CA VAL A 165 1.24 10.04 -24.84
C VAL A 165 1.64 9.48 -23.48
N LEU A 166 2.94 9.43 -23.19
CA LEU A 166 3.50 8.83 -21.97
C LEU A 166 2.82 9.36 -20.71
N LYS A 167 2.70 10.68 -20.58
CA LYS A 167 2.10 11.32 -19.40
C LYS A 167 0.65 10.89 -19.16
N THR A 168 -0.16 10.87 -20.22
CA THR A 168 -1.56 10.44 -20.14
C THR A 168 -1.63 8.97 -19.75
N TRP A 169 -0.81 8.13 -20.40
CA TRP A 169 -0.73 6.70 -20.11
C TRP A 169 -0.34 6.42 -18.65
N ILE A 170 0.71 7.08 -18.12
CA ILE A 170 1.13 6.93 -16.71
C ILE A 170 -0.03 7.28 -15.77
N ASN A 171 -0.73 8.40 -16.00
CA ASN A 171 -1.85 8.79 -15.15
C ASN A 171 -2.99 7.76 -15.18
N SER A 172 -3.33 7.26 -16.37
CA SER A 172 -4.36 6.24 -16.52
C SER A 172 -3.99 4.92 -15.83
N VAL A 173 -2.72 4.48 -15.92
CA VAL A 173 -2.22 3.28 -15.22
C VAL A 173 -2.21 3.51 -13.70
N HIS A 174 -1.86 4.70 -13.24
CA HIS A 174 -1.89 5.06 -11.83
C HIS A 174 -3.30 4.95 -11.24
N LEU A 175 -4.32 5.46 -11.92
CA LEU A 175 -5.71 5.34 -11.46
C LEU A 175 -6.17 3.88 -11.39
N LEU A 176 -5.71 3.03 -12.31
CA LEU A 176 -5.98 1.59 -12.26
C LEU A 176 -5.30 0.92 -11.07
N ASP A 177 -4.05 1.28 -10.79
CA ASP A 177 -3.31 0.79 -9.62
C ASP A 177 -3.99 1.19 -8.29
N GLU A 178 -4.48 2.43 -8.18
CA GLU A 178 -5.22 2.89 -7.01
C GLU A 178 -6.55 2.16 -6.83
N ALA A 179 -7.34 2.04 -7.90
CA ALA A 179 -8.61 1.31 -7.85
C ALA A 179 -8.40 -0.15 -7.43
N ARG A 180 -7.35 -0.79 -7.96
CA ARG A 180 -6.91 -2.12 -7.56
C ARG A 180 -6.54 -2.17 -6.08
N ALA A 181 -5.71 -1.25 -5.61
CA ALA A 181 -5.25 -1.22 -4.22
C ALA A 181 -6.42 -1.09 -3.22
N VAL A 182 -7.45 -0.30 -3.57
CA VAL A 182 -8.68 -0.16 -2.78
C VAL A 182 -9.45 -1.48 -2.74
N GLU A 183 -9.63 -2.15 -3.88
CA GLU A 183 -10.35 -3.43 -3.93
C GLU A 183 -9.61 -4.54 -3.19
N THR A 184 -8.29 -4.65 -3.36
CA THR A 184 -7.47 -5.62 -2.61
C THR A 184 -7.53 -5.37 -1.10
N LYS A 185 -7.56 -4.10 -0.68
CA LYS A 185 -7.74 -3.76 0.74
C LYS A 185 -9.11 -4.22 1.25
N ARG A 186 -10.19 -3.93 0.51
CA ARG A 186 -11.55 -4.36 0.85
C ARG A 186 -11.67 -5.87 0.96
N GLN A 187 -11.06 -6.61 0.03
CA GLN A 187 -11.05 -8.07 0.06
C GLN A 187 -10.32 -8.62 1.29
N ARG A 188 -9.18 -8.02 1.66
CA ARG A 188 -8.46 -8.38 2.89
C ARG A 188 -9.30 -8.14 4.14
N GLU A 189 -9.97 -6.99 4.23
CA GLU A 189 -10.84 -6.66 5.37
C GLU A 189 -12.00 -7.67 5.51
N LEU A 190 -12.62 -8.09 4.40
CA LEU A 190 -13.68 -9.10 4.43
C LEU A 190 -13.17 -10.49 4.88
N ILE A 191 -11.97 -10.87 4.44
CA ILE A 191 -11.33 -12.13 4.84
C ILE A 191 -10.99 -12.09 6.34
N GLU A 192 -10.40 -11.00 6.81
CA GLU A 192 -10.06 -10.78 8.22
C GLU A 192 -11.31 -10.83 9.11
N GLU A 193 -12.38 -10.13 8.73
CA GLU A 193 -13.67 -10.17 9.44
C GLU A 193 -14.25 -11.59 9.51
N THR A 194 -14.14 -12.35 8.42
CA THR A 194 -14.62 -13.73 8.35
C THR A 194 -13.82 -14.65 9.28
N ILE A 195 -12.49 -14.51 9.30
CA ILE A 195 -11.59 -15.26 10.18
C ILE A 195 -11.87 -14.91 11.65
N ASP A 196 -12.02 -13.63 11.98
CA ASP A 196 -12.34 -13.17 13.33
C ASP A 196 -13.68 -13.72 13.82
N ARG A 197 -14.69 -13.74 12.97
CA ARG A 197 -16.01 -14.31 13.30
C ARG A 197 -15.92 -15.82 13.55
N GLN A 198 -15.12 -16.54 12.76
CA GLN A 198 -14.89 -17.98 12.96
C GLN A 198 -14.12 -18.26 14.26
N ALA A 199 -13.08 -17.47 14.56
CA ALA A 199 -12.30 -17.59 15.79
C ALA A 199 -13.17 -17.33 17.05
N LYS A 200 -14.04 -16.31 17.01
CA LYS A 200 -15.02 -16.05 18.07
C LYS A 200 -15.97 -17.24 18.26
N HIS A 201 -16.51 -17.81 17.18
CA HIS A 201 -17.39 -18.98 17.25
C HIS A 201 -16.71 -20.24 17.80
N GLN A 202 -15.42 -20.45 17.52
CA GLN A 202 -14.66 -21.59 18.07
C GLN A 202 -14.37 -21.42 19.57
N ASN A 203 -14.00 -20.21 20.02
CA ASN A 203 -13.74 -19.95 21.43
C ASN A 203 -14.99 -20.15 22.32
N THR A 204 -16.18 -19.78 21.84
CA THR A 204 -17.43 -20.01 22.59
C THR A 204 -17.78 -21.49 22.72
N LYS A 205 -17.42 -22.34 21.73
CA LYS A 205 -17.64 -23.79 21.81
C LYS A 205 -16.68 -24.47 22.79
N THR A 206 -15.43 -24.01 22.90
CA THR A 206 -14.46 -24.55 23.87
C THR A 206 -14.78 -24.20 25.33
N GLU A 207 -15.47 -23.09 25.59
CA GLU A 207 -15.85 -22.69 26.97
C GLU A 207 -16.99 -23.55 27.55
N THR A 208 -17.86 -24.12 26.72
CA THR A 208 -18.93 -25.02 27.20
C THR A 208 -18.45 -26.40 27.70
N LEU A 209 -17.16 -26.74 27.53
CA LEU A 209 -16.58 -27.98 28.06
C LEU A 209 -15.69 -27.76 29.30
N ARG A 210 -15.59 -26.53 29.82
CA ARG A 210 -14.78 -26.19 30.99
C ARG A 210 -15.59 -25.49 32.09
N GLY A 211 -16.76 -26.03 32.41
CA GLY A 211 -17.46 -25.66 33.63
C GLY A 211 -16.64 -26.07 34.88
N PRO A 212 -16.53 -25.23 35.93
CA PRO A 212 -15.79 -25.56 37.13
C PRO A 212 -16.48 -26.71 37.87
N SER A 213 -15.78 -27.84 37.99
CA SER A 213 -16.16 -28.96 38.84
C SER A 213 -16.19 -28.50 40.31
N ARG A 214 -17.36 -28.08 40.78
CA ARG A 214 -17.63 -27.90 42.21
C ARG A 214 -17.73 -29.27 42.89
N ARG A 215 -16.60 -29.86 43.26
CA ARG A 215 -16.54 -30.87 44.33
C ARG A 215 -16.36 -30.13 45.66
N GLY A 216 -17.47 -29.80 46.30
CA GLY A 216 -17.49 -29.41 47.72
C GLY A 216 -17.92 -30.61 48.56
N ASN A 217 -17.04 -31.07 49.44
CA ASN A 217 -17.32 -32.04 50.49
C ASN A 217 -18.38 -31.48 51.45
N THR A 218 -19.45 -32.22 51.72
CA THR A 218 -20.18 -32.15 53.00
C THR A 218 -20.85 -33.49 53.32
N THR A 219 -20.45 -34.06 54.46
CA THR A 219 -21.10 -35.16 55.19
C THR A 219 -22.27 -34.63 56.05
N PRO A 220 -23.13 -35.50 56.60
CA PRO A 220 -24.59 -35.40 56.44
C PRO A 220 -25.32 -34.82 57.65
N THR A 221 -26.52 -34.27 57.43
CA THR A 221 -27.51 -34.05 58.49
C THR A 221 -28.93 -34.33 58.00
N ASN A 222 -29.68 -35.02 58.86
CA ASN A 222 -31.01 -35.59 58.69
C ASN A 222 -32.14 -34.58 58.40
N THR A 223 -33.18 -35.12 57.73
CA THR A 223 -34.63 -34.78 57.80
C THR A 223 -35.02 -33.33 57.45
N THR A 224 -35.95 -33.05 56.53
CA THR A 224 -37.32 -33.55 56.41
C THR A 224 -37.87 -33.34 54.99
N THR A 225 -38.85 -34.16 54.67
CA THR A 225 -39.66 -34.29 53.44
C THR A 225 -40.17 -32.96 52.87
N SER A 226 -39.87 -32.68 51.60
CA SER A 226 -40.75 -31.91 50.72
C SER A 226 -40.56 -32.39 49.27
N SER A 227 -41.69 -32.75 48.67
CA SER A 227 -41.93 -33.40 47.37
C SER A 227 -41.03 -32.95 46.22
N ALA A 228 -40.06 -33.79 45.84
CA ALA A 228 -39.32 -33.68 44.59
C ALA A 228 -40.14 -34.30 43.44
N SER A 229 -40.77 -33.44 42.64
CA SER A 229 -41.30 -33.82 41.33
C SER A 229 -40.16 -34.36 40.47
N SER A 230 -40.31 -35.59 39.96
CA SER A 230 -39.38 -36.19 38.99
C SER A 230 -39.50 -35.45 37.66
N TYR A 231 -38.72 -34.38 37.49
CA TYR A 231 -38.66 -33.66 36.21
C TYR A 231 -37.97 -34.54 35.16
N VAL A 232 -38.77 -35.04 34.20
CA VAL A 232 -38.28 -35.79 33.04
C VAL A 232 -37.89 -34.78 31.96
N LYS A 233 -36.64 -34.84 31.50
CA LYS A 233 -36.16 -33.97 30.42
C LYS A 233 -36.90 -34.28 29.12
N LEU A 234 -37.33 -33.23 28.42
CA LEU A 234 -37.91 -33.32 27.09
C LEU A 234 -36.84 -33.79 26.08
N PRO A 235 -37.15 -34.76 25.21
CA PRO A 235 -36.29 -35.10 24.08
C PRO A 235 -36.04 -33.88 23.17
N PRO A 236 -34.90 -33.80 22.49
CA PRO A 236 -34.66 -32.75 21.49
C PRO A 236 -35.71 -32.82 20.36
N LEU A 237 -36.21 -31.66 19.93
CA LEU A 237 -37.09 -31.56 18.76
C LEU A 237 -36.38 -32.11 17.52
N SER A 238 -37.04 -33.00 16.80
CA SER A 238 -36.62 -33.45 15.48
C SER A 238 -36.73 -32.31 14.45
N ASP A 239 -35.99 -32.42 13.35
CA ASP A 239 -36.04 -31.42 12.26
C ASP A 239 -37.45 -31.32 11.64
N THR A 240 -38.20 -32.42 11.63
CA THR A 240 -39.61 -32.47 11.20
C THR A 240 -40.51 -31.67 12.13
N GLU A 241 -40.38 -31.83 13.45
CA GLU A 241 -41.19 -31.08 14.43
C GLU A 241 -40.86 -29.59 14.42
N ARG A 242 -39.59 -29.24 14.23
CA ARG A 242 -39.15 -27.85 14.12
C ARG A 242 -39.71 -27.18 12.86
N THR A 243 -39.77 -27.92 11.75
CA THR A 243 -40.37 -27.43 10.50
C THR A 243 -41.87 -27.21 10.67
N LEU A 244 -42.57 -28.19 11.26
CA LEU A 244 -44.02 -28.10 11.52
C LEU A 244 -44.38 -26.92 12.43
N LEU A 245 -43.59 -26.69 13.49
CA LEU A 245 -43.77 -25.54 14.38
C LEU A 245 -43.49 -24.21 13.67
N ASN A 246 -42.55 -24.16 12.73
CA ASN A 246 -42.29 -22.92 11.99
C ASN A 246 -43.39 -22.61 10.96
N GLU A 247 -43.94 -23.64 10.30
CA GLU A 247 -45.00 -23.52 9.30
C GLU A 247 -46.35 -23.09 9.90
N HIS A 248 -46.65 -23.49 11.14
CA HIS A 248 -47.91 -23.23 11.82
C HIS A 248 -47.80 -22.19 12.95
N ASP A 249 -46.90 -21.21 12.80
CA ASP A 249 -46.67 -20.12 13.76
C ASP A 249 -46.55 -20.59 15.23
N GLY A 250 -45.89 -21.74 15.40
CA GLY A 250 -45.62 -22.35 16.69
C GLY A 250 -44.32 -21.88 17.34
N CYS A 251 -44.18 -22.24 18.61
CA CYS A 251 -43.02 -21.93 19.43
C CYS A 251 -42.18 -23.17 19.71
N THR A 252 -40.90 -23.15 19.35
CA THR A 252 -39.97 -24.28 19.53
C THR A 252 -39.47 -24.46 20.96
N LYS A 253 -39.92 -23.63 21.91
CA LYS A 253 -39.59 -23.73 23.34
C LYS A 253 -40.70 -24.43 24.12
N CYS A 254 -41.95 -24.00 23.95
CA CYS A 254 -43.11 -24.64 24.59
C CYS A 254 -43.74 -25.77 23.77
N CYS A 255 -43.32 -25.94 22.50
CA CYS A 255 -43.80 -26.97 21.57
C CYS A 255 -45.31 -26.88 21.28
N ARG A 256 -45.84 -25.66 21.13
CA ARG A 256 -47.27 -25.38 20.82
C ARG A 256 -47.40 -24.68 19.47
N PHE A 257 -48.47 -24.97 18.74
CA PHE A 257 -48.85 -24.34 17.47
C PHE A 257 -49.67 -23.06 17.68
N PHE A 258 -49.65 -22.17 16.68
CA PHE A 258 -50.48 -20.96 16.61
C PHE A 258 -50.40 -20.06 17.86
N VAL A 259 -49.19 -19.70 18.28
CA VAL A 259 -48.97 -18.84 19.44
C VAL A 259 -48.30 -17.53 19.05
N ASP A 260 -48.70 -16.43 19.68
CA ASP A 260 -48.18 -15.08 19.39
C ASP A 260 -46.77 -14.81 19.96
N HIS A 261 -46.02 -15.86 20.30
CA HIS A 261 -44.68 -15.75 20.87
C HIS A 261 -43.70 -16.73 20.22
N ARG A 262 -42.44 -16.32 20.14
CA ARG A 262 -41.32 -17.15 19.68
C ARG A 262 -40.44 -17.56 20.84
N SER A 263 -39.55 -18.54 20.62
CA SER A 263 -38.70 -19.16 21.63
C SER A 263 -37.91 -18.19 22.51
N GLN A 264 -37.56 -17.02 21.96
CA GLN A 264 -36.88 -15.94 22.70
C GLN A 264 -37.76 -15.29 23.77
N ASN A 265 -39.06 -15.13 23.51
CA ASN A 265 -40.03 -14.42 24.37
C ASN A 265 -41.10 -15.37 24.95
N CYS A 266 -40.82 -16.67 25.02
CA CYS A 266 -41.79 -17.68 25.43
C CYS A 266 -42.07 -17.61 26.95
N PRO A 267 -43.32 -17.35 27.38
CA PRO A 267 -43.69 -17.28 28.80
C PRO A 267 -43.80 -18.67 29.45
N ASP A 268 -44.14 -19.70 28.66
CA ASP A 268 -44.49 -21.03 29.17
C ASP A 268 -43.29 -21.95 29.45
N GLY A 269 -42.08 -21.60 28.98
CA GLY A 269 -40.89 -22.44 29.13
C GLY A 269 -40.98 -23.79 28.39
N PHE A 270 -40.15 -24.76 28.79
CA PHE A 270 -40.16 -26.11 28.20
C PHE A 270 -41.18 -27.01 28.91
N PRO A 271 -42.04 -27.74 28.17
CA PRO A 271 -42.95 -28.70 28.77
C PRO A 271 -42.18 -29.86 29.42
N SER A 272 -42.85 -30.56 30.35
CA SER A 272 -42.30 -31.78 30.95
C SER A 272 -42.16 -32.86 29.88
N GLY A 273 -41.03 -33.59 29.88
CA GLY A 273 -40.81 -34.73 28.98
C GLY A 273 -41.65 -35.97 29.32
N LYS A 274 -42.35 -35.95 30.47
CA LYS A 274 -43.17 -37.09 30.91
C LYS A 274 -44.44 -37.18 30.06
N GLY A 275 -44.50 -38.17 29.17
CA GLY A 275 -45.64 -38.38 28.27
C GLY A 275 -45.62 -37.49 27.01
N TYR A 276 -44.48 -36.89 26.68
CA TYR A 276 -44.33 -36.13 25.45
C TYR A 276 -44.56 -37.03 24.22
N LYS A 277 -45.43 -36.58 23.33
CA LYS A 277 -45.67 -37.20 22.02
C LYS A 277 -45.04 -36.32 20.95
N THR A 278 -44.42 -36.97 19.97
CA THR A 278 -43.87 -36.29 18.80
C THR A 278 -44.97 -35.51 18.10
N LEU A 279 -44.70 -34.24 17.79
CA LEU A 279 -45.69 -33.38 17.13
C LEU A 279 -45.92 -33.86 15.70
N THR A 280 -47.19 -34.02 15.32
CA THR A 280 -47.60 -34.44 13.97
C THR A 280 -48.55 -33.42 13.35
N MET A 281 -48.79 -33.50 12.03
CA MET A 281 -49.76 -32.62 11.34
C MET A 281 -51.19 -32.73 11.88
N THR A 282 -51.54 -33.76 12.63
CA THR A 282 -52.86 -33.85 13.29
C THR A 282 -52.94 -33.04 14.58
N ASP A 283 -51.80 -32.55 15.09
CA ASP A 283 -51.70 -31.74 16.31
C ASP A 283 -51.58 -30.23 16.01
N SER A 284 -51.45 -29.84 14.73
CA SER A 284 -51.39 -28.45 14.27
C SER A 284 -52.77 -27.81 14.26
#